data_AF-A0A4U3FJS8-F1
#
_entry.id   AF-A0A4U3FJS8-F1
#
_cell.length_a   1.000
_cell.length_b   1.000
_cell.length_c   1.000
_cell.angle_alpha   90.00
_cell.angle_beta   90.00
_cell.angle_gamma   90.00
#
_symmetry.space_group_name_H-M   'P 1'
#
loop_
_entity.id
_entity.type
_entity.pdbx_description
1 polymer ?
#
loop_
_entity_poly.entity_id
_entity_poly.type
_entity_poly.pdbx_seq_one_letter_code
_entity_poly.pdbx_strand_id
1 'polypeptide(L)'
;MKTIIEFIENPETGQQEVYELINKVRQEASQSVDQMQMFKFIMNGLEFLEKHGIPIAAQKYFVDMREDGRPYTIQLVKELRNHVPLLEFRVNWKGLGAFRAIFFEYYYSNTQILIFTKSIIKKSTYSQEFEEIVQQSELLYSNFLENPHKYIHLEEVGTNESS
;
A
#
# COMPACT_ATOMS: atom_id res chain seq x y z
N MET A 1 -11.29 1.24 -16.08
CA MET A 1 -11.42 0.95 -14.65
C MET A 1 -10.55 1.95 -13.91
N LYS A 2 -11.12 2.69 -12.96
CA LYS A 2 -10.35 3.60 -12.10
C LYS A 2 -9.80 2.77 -10.93
N THR A 3 -8.57 3.00 -10.52
CA THR A 3 -8.02 2.46 -9.28
C THR A 3 -7.83 3.62 -8.30
N ILE A 4 -8.20 3.43 -7.03
CA ILE A 4 -7.97 4.39 -5.95
C ILE A 4 -7.28 3.69 -4.79
N ILE A 5 -6.47 4.43 -4.04
CA ILE A 5 -5.78 3.94 -2.85
C ILE A 5 -6.45 4.56 -1.63
N GLU A 6 -6.82 3.71 -0.67
CA GLU A 6 -7.38 4.13 0.60
C GLU A 6 -6.49 3.65 1.74
N PHE A 7 -6.03 4.58 2.58
CA PHE A 7 -5.34 4.24 3.82
C PHE A 7 -6.38 4.20 4.94
N ILE A 8 -6.79 3.01 5.32
CA ILE A 8 -7.86 2.90 6.31
C ILE A 8 -7.39 3.28 7.71
N GLU A 9 -8.31 3.88 8.45
CA GLU A 9 -8.16 4.15 9.86
C GLU A 9 -8.43 2.86 10.65
N ASN A 10 -7.55 2.55 11.60
CA ASN A 10 -7.83 1.52 12.59
C ASN A 10 -8.98 2.01 13.49
N PRO A 11 -10.15 1.34 13.51
CA PRO A 11 -11.30 1.82 14.29
C PRO A 11 -11.06 1.85 15.81
N GLU A 12 -10.08 1.13 16.31
CA GLU A 12 -9.75 1.08 17.74
C GLU A 12 -8.82 2.22 18.16
N THR A 13 -7.86 2.59 17.31
CA THR A 13 -6.82 3.59 17.64
C THR A 13 -7.03 4.93 16.96
N GLY A 14 -7.86 4.98 15.92
CA GLY A 14 -8.05 6.13 15.04
C GLY A 14 -6.85 6.45 14.14
N GLN A 15 -5.92 5.50 13.98
CA GLN A 15 -4.66 5.72 13.26
C GLN A 15 -4.67 5.11 11.87
N GLN A 16 -4.13 5.85 10.90
CA GLN A 16 -3.88 5.37 9.54
C GLN A 16 -2.41 4.92 9.44
N GLU A 17 -2.09 3.73 9.95
CA GLU A 17 -0.69 3.30 10.18
C GLU A 17 0.18 3.31 8.93
N VAL A 18 -0.39 2.99 7.75
CA VAL A 18 0.34 3.08 6.48
C VAL A 18 0.69 4.53 6.15
N TYR A 19 -0.28 5.43 6.24
CA TYR A 19 -0.08 6.85 5.99
C TYR A 19 0.91 7.47 7.00
N GLU A 20 0.81 7.10 8.27
CA GLU A 20 1.72 7.54 9.33
C GLU A 20 3.16 7.10 9.07
N LEU A 21 3.39 5.84 8.67
CA LEU A 21 4.74 5.37 8.36
C LEU A 21 5.31 6.06 7.11
N ILE A 22 4.50 6.27 6.07
CA ILE A 22 4.92 7.05 4.88
C ILE A 22 5.30 8.47 5.29
N ASN A 23 4.51 9.11 6.15
CA ASN A 23 4.79 10.45 6.66
C ASN A 23 6.06 10.50 7.52
N LYS A 24 6.33 9.47 8.32
CA LYS A 24 7.58 9.35 9.06
C LYS A 24 8.77 9.29 8.11
N VAL A 25 8.72 8.42 7.10
CA VAL A 25 9.77 8.34 6.06
C VAL A 25 9.94 9.68 5.34
N ARG A 26 8.84 10.39 5.03
CA ARG A 26 8.87 11.74 4.45
C ARG A 26 9.57 12.76 5.34
N GLN A 27 9.28 12.77 6.64
CA GLN A 27 9.92 13.70 7.59
C GLN A 27 11.44 13.45 7.66
N GLU A 28 11.81 12.17 7.71
CA GLU A 28 13.22 11.73 7.74
C GLU A 28 13.95 11.94 6.39
N ALA A 29 13.22 12.10 5.27
CA ALA A 29 13.80 12.33 3.93
C ALA A 29 14.67 13.59 3.85
N SER A 30 14.34 14.64 4.61
CA SER A 30 15.13 15.87 4.67
C SER A 30 16.52 15.69 5.31
N GLN A 31 16.72 14.58 6.02
CA GLN A 31 17.91 14.31 6.83
C GLN A 31 18.83 13.28 6.20
N SER A 32 18.37 12.54 5.17
CA SER A 32 19.14 11.45 4.56
C SER A 32 18.75 11.22 3.11
N VAL A 33 19.76 11.11 2.24
CA VAL A 33 19.60 10.71 0.83
C VAL A 33 18.92 9.34 0.73
N ASP A 34 19.21 8.42 1.65
CA ASP A 34 18.59 7.09 1.63
C ASP A 34 17.09 7.18 1.95
N GLN A 35 16.71 8.02 2.90
CA GLN A 35 15.30 8.22 3.27
C GLN A 35 14.54 8.92 2.14
N MET A 36 15.17 9.91 1.51
CA MET A 36 14.63 10.57 0.32
C MET A 36 14.40 9.57 -0.83
N GLN A 37 15.34 8.67 -1.09
CA GLN A 37 15.17 7.67 -2.13
C GLN A 37 14.09 6.63 -1.79
N MET A 38 14.05 6.14 -0.54
CA MET A 38 12.96 5.26 -0.11
C MET A 38 11.60 5.96 -0.26
N PHE A 39 11.47 7.21 0.18
CA PHE A 39 10.26 8.00 0.04
C PHE A 39 9.84 8.15 -1.43
N LYS A 40 10.77 8.53 -2.30
CA LYS A 40 10.55 8.63 -3.76
C LYS A 40 9.97 7.34 -4.33
N PHE A 41 10.56 6.19 -4.02
CA PHE A 41 10.08 4.90 -4.55
C PHE A 41 8.74 4.47 -3.96
N ILE A 42 8.45 4.83 -2.71
CA ILE A 42 7.11 4.62 -2.13
C ILE A 42 6.09 5.42 -2.93
N MET A 43 6.30 6.72 -3.13
CA MET A 43 5.35 7.58 -3.84
C MET A 43 5.16 7.14 -5.31
N ASN A 44 6.25 6.94 -6.04
CA ASN A 44 6.18 6.52 -7.44
C ASN A 44 5.57 5.11 -7.58
N GLY A 45 5.79 4.24 -6.59
CA GLY A 45 5.14 2.92 -6.54
C GLY A 45 3.62 3.03 -6.31
N LEU A 46 3.17 3.89 -5.40
CA LEU A 46 1.74 4.14 -5.17
C LEU A 46 1.07 4.76 -6.41
N GLU A 47 1.71 5.73 -7.05
CA GLU A 47 1.22 6.31 -8.32
C GLU A 47 1.13 5.25 -9.43
N PHE A 48 2.12 4.36 -9.51
CA PHE A 48 2.09 3.25 -10.46
C PHE A 48 0.90 2.32 -10.19
N LEU A 49 0.60 2.02 -8.92
CA LEU A 49 -0.57 1.22 -8.54
C LEU A 49 -1.88 1.91 -8.90
N GLU A 50 -2.02 3.18 -8.58
CA GLU A 50 -3.24 3.94 -8.87
C GLU A 50 -3.49 4.05 -10.38
N LYS A 51 -2.43 4.18 -11.18
CA LYS A 51 -2.53 4.29 -12.64
C LYS A 51 -2.83 2.96 -13.34
N HIS A 52 -2.29 1.85 -12.84
CA HIS A 52 -2.27 0.58 -13.58
C HIS A 52 -3.08 -0.54 -12.93
N GLY A 53 -3.43 -0.39 -11.65
CA GLY A 53 -4.10 -1.42 -10.87
C GLY A 53 -3.27 -2.68 -10.64
N ILE A 54 -3.86 -3.63 -9.92
CA ILE A 54 -3.21 -4.90 -9.52
C ILE A 54 -2.84 -5.81 -10.68
N PRO A 55 -3.67 -6.01 -11.74
CA PRO A 55 -3.33 -6.94 -12.82
C PRO A 55 -1.98 -6.64 -13.48
N ILE A 56 -1.65 -5.36 -13.63
CA ILE A 56 -0.36 -4.94 -14.19
C ILE A 56 0.74 -4.98 -13.13
N ALA A 57 0.48 -4.47 -11.93
CA ALA A 57 1.50 -4.35 -10.88
C ALA A 57 1.96 -5.68 -10.27
N ALA A 58 1.13 -6.73 -10.35
CA ALA A 58 1.50 -8.08 -9.92
C ALA A 58 2.36 -8.81 -10.97
N GLN A 59 2.19 -8.49 -12.26
CA GLN A 59 2.83 -9.20 -13.37
C GLN A 59 4.11 -8.51 -13.87
N LYS A 60 4.17 -7.18 -13.79
CA LYS A 60 5.29 -6.39 -14.30
C LYS A 60 6.17 -5.90 -13.17
N TYR A 61 7.47 -5.84 -13.45
CA TYR A 61 8.40 -5.15 -12.57
C TYR A 61 8.16 -3.64 -12.66
N PHE A 62 8.08 -3.00 -11.50
CA PHE A 62 8.22 -1.56 -11.38
C PHE A 62 9.68 -1.21 -11.63
N VAL A 63 9.91 -0.23 -12.52
CA VAL A 63 11.24 0.27 -12.88
C VAL A 63 11.25 1.77 -12.68
N ASP A 64 12.24 2.26 -11.95
CA ASP A 64 12.45 3.69 -11.68
C ASP A 64 13.96 3.97 -11.60
N MET A 65 14.34 5.23 -11.42
CA MET A 65 15.73 5.66 -11.45
C MET A 65 16.21 6.17 -10.09
N ARG A 66 17.34 5.60 -9.66
CA ARG A 66 18.05 6.01 -8.45
C ARG A 66 18.78 7.33 -8.69
N GLU A 67 19.07 8.05 -7.62
CA GLU A 67 19.82 9.31 -7.69
C GLU A 67 21.25 9.12 -8.23
N ASP A 68 21.82 7.91 -8.14
CA ASP A 68 23.11 7.56 -8.75
C ASP A 68 23.02 7.20 -10.24
N GLY A 69 21.85 7.38 -10.87
CA GLY A 69 21.59 7.08 -12.28
C GLY A 69 21.42 5.60 -12.60
N ARG A 70 21.44 4.70 -11.60
CA ARG A 70 21.24 3.26 -11.81
C ARG A 70 19.75 2.90 -11.72
N PRO A 71 19.29 1.88 -12.46
CA PRO A 71 17.91 1.44 -12.38
C PRO A 71 17.60 0.86 -11.00
N TYR A 72 16.42 1.22 -10.51
CA TYR A 72 15.71 0.54 -9.46
C TYR A 72 14.68 -0.40 -10.09
N THR A 73 14.62 -1.65 -9.64
CA THR A 73 13.69 -2.63 -10.19
C THR A 73 13.16 -3.52 -9.09
N ILE A 74 11.84 -3.65 -9.00
CA ILE A 74 11.18 -4.47 -7.97
C ILE A 74 9.85 -5.03 -8.47
N GLN A 75 9.51 -6.24 -8.02
CA GLN A 75 8.13 -6.71 -8.11
C GLN A 75 7.33 -6.01 -7.00
N LEU A 76 6.58 -4.98 -7.40
CA LEU A 76 5.96 -4.01 -6.51
C LEU A 76 4.84 -4.63 -5.66
N VAL A 77 4.05 -5.52 -6.27
CA VAL A 77 2.97 -6.23 -5.59
C VAL A 77 3.31 -7.71 -5.53
N LYS A 78 3.10 -8.31 -4.36
CA LYS A 78 3.22 -9.75 -4.17
C LYS A 78 2.02 -10.26 -3.38
N GLU A 79 1.49 -11.40 -3.80
CA GLU A 79 0.45 -12.11 -3.04
C GLU A 79 1.03 -12.75 -1.76
N LEU A 80 0.30 -12.61 -0.65
CA LEU A 80 0.57 -13.34 0.58
C LEU A 80 -0.08 -14.72 0.51
N ARG A 81 0.69 -15.70 0.02
CA ARG A 81 0.22 -17.09 -0.15
C ARG A 81 -0.23 -17.68 1.19
N ASN A 82 -1.32 -18.44 1.16
CA ASN A 82 -1.94 -19.12 2.31
C ASN A 82 -2.65 -18.20 3.32
N HIS A 83 -2.82 -16.92 2.98
CA HIS A 83 -3.64 -15.99 3.74
C HIS A 83 -4.96 -15.74 2.99
N VAL A 84 -5.92 -15.07 3.64
CA VAL A 84 -7.04 -14.40 2.95
C VAL A 84 -6.47 -13.46 1.87
N PRO A 85 -7.22 -12.97 0.85
CA PRO A 85 -6.65 -12.32 -0.34
C PRO A 85 -6.00 -10.96 -0.04
N LEU A 86 -4.85 -11.03 0.62
CA LEU A 86 -3.99 -9.95 1.04
C LEU A 86 -2.80 -9.89 0.08
N LEU A 87 -2.41 -8.66 -0.19
CA LEU A 87 -1.34 -8.28 -1.08
C LEU A 87 -0.31 -7.48 -0.29
N GLU A 88 0.94 -7.62 -0.67
CA GLU A 88 2.10 -6.95 -0.11
C GLU A 88 2.61 -5.92 -1.13
N PHE A 89 2.54 -4.64 -0.80
CA PHE A 89 3.24 -3.57 -1.48
C PHE A 89 4.70 -3.52 -1.03
N ARG A 90 5.63 -3.43 -1.97
CA ARG A 90 7.06 -3.68 -1.71
C ARG A 90 7.93 -2.56 -2.25
N VAL A 91 8.67 -1.92 -1.34
CA VAL A 91 9.81 -1.07 -1.66
C VAL A 91 11.01 -1.54 -0.85
N ASN A 92 12.11 -1.83 -1.54
CA ASN A 92 13.41 -2.15 -0.92
C ASN A 92 14.38 -0.99 -1.09
N TRP A 93 15.12 -0.65 -0.05
CA TRP A 93 16.25 0.26 -0.16
C TRP A 93 17.44 -0.22 0.68
N LYS A 94 18.64 -0.11 0.11
CA LYS A 94 19.87 -0.47 0.81
C LYS A 94 20.08 0.45 2.02
N GLY A 95 20.52 -0.10 3.14
CA GLY A 95 20.77 0.66 4.37
C GLY A 95 19.53 0.92 5.23
N LEU A 96 18.36 1.10 4.61
CA LEU A 96 17.09 1.30 5.33
C LEU A 96 16.25 0.04 5.48
N GLY A 97 16.38 -0.92 4.57
CA GLY A 97 15.62 -2.17 4.61
C GLY A 97 14.44 -2.17 3.63
N ALA A 98 13.37 -2.84 4.00
CA ALA A 98 12.27 -3.20 3.13
C ALA A 98 10.95 -2.63 3.66
N PHE A 99 10.49 -1.51 3.10
CA PHE A 99 9.15 -1.00 3.35
C PHE A 99 8.13 -1.98 2.76
N ARG A 100 7.18 -2.38 3.60
CA ARG A 100 6.07 -3.26 3.28
C ARG A 100 4.79 -2.63 3.75
N ALA A 101 3.77 -2.68 2.91
CA ALA A 101 2.41 -2.38 3.33
C ALA A 101 1.49 -3.52 2.87
N ILE A 102 0.60 -3.94 3.77
CA ILE A 102 -0.41 -4.95 3.50
C ILE A 102 -1.67 -4.24 3.03
N PHE A 103 -2.31 -4.81 2.01
CA PHE A 103 -3.56 -4.28 1.48
C PHE A 103 -4.40 -5.39 0.86
N PHE A 104 -5.66 -5.11 0.57
CA PHE A 104 -6.53 -5.97 -0.23
C PHE A 104 -7.32 -5.14 -1.25
N GLU A 105 -7.91 -5.79 -2.24
CA GLU A 105 -8.75 -5.12 -3.23
C GLU A 105 -10.24 -5.23 -2.89
N TYR A 106 -10.97 -4.14 -3.13
CA TYR A 106 -12.42 -4.10 -3.06
C TYR A 106 -12.97 -3.42 -4.31
N TYR A 107 -14.00 -4.00 -4.92
CA TYR A 107 -14.61 -3.46 -6.13
C TYR A 107 -15.95 -2.82 -5.79
N TYR A 108 -16.09 -1.55 -6.14
CA TYR A 108 -17.34 -0.80 -5.98
C TYR A 108 -17.57 0.11 -7.18
N SER A 109 -18.76 0.04 -7.81
CA SER A 109 -19.16 0.90 -8.93
C SER A 109 -18.09 1.07 -10.02
N ASN A 110 -17.54 -0.05 -10.51
CA ASN A 110 -16.49 -0.09 -11.55
C ASN A 110 -15.15 0.59 -11.16
N THR A 111 -14.93 0.78 -9.86
CA THR A 111 -13.69 1.28 -9.26
C THR A 111 -13.01 0.16 -8.47
N GLN A 112 -11.72 -0.04 -8.71
CA GLN A 112 -10.86 -0.89 -7.88
C GLN A 112 -10.33 -0.04 -6.72
N ILE A 113 -10.68 -0.38 -5.49
CA ILE A 113 -10.23 0.30 -4.28
C ILE A 113 -9.17 -0.59 -3.64
N LEU A 114 -7.97 -0.04 -3.45
CA LEU A 114 -6.86 -0.71 -2.78
C LEU A 114 -6.84 -0.27 -1.32
N ILE A 115 -7.26 -1.15 -0.43
CA ILE A 115 -7.44 -0.89 0.99
C ILE A 115 -6.15 -1.23 1.74
N PHE A 116 -5.34 -0.22 2.04
CA PHE A 116 -4.06 -0.36 2.75
C PHE A 116 -4.26 -0.35 4.26
N THR A 117 -3.86 -1.44 4.92
CA THR A 117 -4.18 -1.72 6.33
C THR A 117 -3.02 -1.38 7.25
N LYS A 118 -1.88 -2.06 7.08
CA LYS A 118 -0.74 -2.05 8.00
C LYS A 118 0.56 -1.91 7.23
N SER A 119 1.60 -1.35 7.84
CA SER A 119 2.91 -1.24 7.19
C SER A 119 4.08 -1.36 8.17
N ILE A 120 5.26 -1.69 7.63
CA ILE A 120 6.50 -1.86 8.39
C ILE A 120 7.74 -1.66 7.50
N ILE A 121 8.86 -1.28 8.10
CA ILE A 121 10.19 -1.35 7.47
C ILE A 121 10.95 -2.57 8.01
N LYS A 122 10.98 -3.66 7.24
CA LYS A 122 11.70 -4.88 7.60
C LYS A 122 13.21 -4.70 7.47
N LYS A 123 13.98 -5.12 8.48
CA LYS A 123 15.45 -5.14 8.43
C LYS A 123 16.02 -6.50 8.02
N SER A 124 15.21 -7.56 8.04
CA SER A 124 15.57 -8.93 7.74
C SER A 124 14.52 -9.62 6.86
N THR A 125 14.91 -10.74 6.25
CA THR A 125 14.02 -11.53 5.38
C THR A 125 12.78 -12.02 6.15
N TYR A 126 12.99 -12.63 7.31
CA TYR A 126 11.95 -12.96 8.27
C TYR A 126 11.81 -11.86 9.32
N SER A 127 10.58 -11.56 9.73
CA SER A 127 10.28 -10.61 10.81
C SER A 127 8.99 -11.05 11.47
N GLN A 128 9.04 -11.31 12.79
CA GLN A 128 7.86 -11.65 13.57
C GLN A 128 6.81 -10.53 13.52
N GLU A 129 7.25 -9.28 13.61
CA GLU A 129 6.40 -8.09 13.47
C GLU A 129 5.68 -8.06 12.12
N PHE A 130 6.30 -8.55 11.05
CA PHE A 130 5.63 -8.66 9.75
C PHE A 130 4.49 -9.67 9.79
N GLU A 131 4.68 -10.84 10.41
CA GLU A 131 3.62 -11.85 10.55
C GLU A 131 2.47 -11.33 11.42
N GLU A 132 2.78 -10.56 12.47
CA GLU A 132 1.78 -9.93 13.34
C GLU A 132 0.90 -8.93 12.58
N ILE A 133 1.50 -8.07 11.74
CA ILE A 133 0.69 -7.13 10.94
C ILE A 133 -0.12 -7.83 9.84
N VAL A 134 0.32 -9.00 9.35
CA VAL A 134 -0.45 -9.82 8.43
C VAL A 134 -1.70 -10.34 9.14
N GLN A 135 -1.55 -10.97 10.30
CA GLN A 135 -2.69 -11.47 11.09
C GLN A 135 -3.69 -10.37 11.46
N GLN A 136 -3.20 -9.18 11.85
CA GLN A 136 -4.06 -8.03 12.11
C GLN A 136 -4.82 -7.59 10.86
N SER A 137 -4.18 -7.65 9.69
CA SER A 137 -4.82 -7.33 8.41
C SER A 137 -5.87 -8.36 8.01
N GLU A 138 -5.71 -9.64 8.37
CA GLU A 138 -6.73 -10.68 8.15
C GLU A 138 -8.00 -10.43 8.97
N LEU A 139 -7.83 -10.04 10.24
CA LEU A 139 -8.94 -9.66 11.10
C LEU A 139 -9.66 -8.43 10.53
N LEU A 140 -8.90 -7.44 10.08
CA LEU A 140 -9.48 -6.24 9.49
C LEU A 140 -10.24 -6.57 8.20
N TYR A 141 -9.65 -7.38 7.32
CA TYR A 141 -10.31 -7.86 6.11
C TYR A 141 -11.65 -8.52 6.42
N SER A 142 -11.67 -9.41 7.42
CA SER A 142 -12.90 -10.09 7.85
C SER A 142 -13.96 -9.09 8.32
N ASN A 143 -13.58 -8.13 9.17
CA ASN A 143 -14.48 -7.07 9.64
C ASN A 143 -14.95 -6.15 8.50
N PHE A 144 -14.08 -5.88 7.53
CA PHE A 144 -14.41 -5.07 6.36
C PHE A 144 -15.47 -5.75 5.50
N LEU A 145 -15.38 -7.06 5.28
CA LEU A 145 -16.39 -7.80 4.50
C LEU A 145 -17.78 -7.77 5.14
N GLU A 146 -17.84 -7.72 6.47
CA GLU A 146 -19.12 -7.61 7.21
C GLU A 146 -19.76 -6.23 7.07
N ASN A 147 -18.94 -5.16 7.05
CA ASN A 147 -19.43 -3.79 6.94
C ASN A 147 -18.41 -2.85 6.25
N PRO A 148 -18.34 -2.84 4.90
CA PRO A 148 -17.39 -1.99 4.17
C PRO A 148 -17.59 -0.50 4.46
N HIS A 149 -18.84 -0.06 4.61
CA HIS A 149 -19.21 1.35 4.83
C HIS A 149 -18.68 1.93 6.15
N LYS A 150 -18.27 1.08 7.10
CA LYS A 150 -17.56 1.50 8.31
C LYS A 150 -16.16 2.06 8.00
N TYR A 151 -15.54 1.60 6.92
CA TYR A 151 -14.14 1.88 6.58
C TYR A 151 -13.98 2.79 5.37
N ILE A 152 -14.96 2.82 4.48
CA ILE A 152 -14.94 3.65 3.28
C ILE A 152 -16.21 4.49 3.15
N HIS A 153 -16.04 5.80 3.06
CA HIS A 153 -17.11 6.74 2.77
C HIS A 153 -17.22 6.90 1.25
N LEU A 154 -17.95 5.99 0.63
CA LEU A 154 -18.24 6.05 -0.79
C LEU A 154 -19.37 7.06 -0.99
N GLU A 155 -19.02 8.30 -1.34
CA GLU A 155 -20.02 9.21 -1.89
C GLU A 155 -20.53 8.62 -3.20
N GLU A 156 -21.86 8.45 -3.32
CA GLU A 156 -22.49 8.23 -4.61
C GLU A 156 -22.15 9.43 -5.49
N VAL A 157 -21.17 9.29 -6.37
CA VAL A 157 -20.93 10.28 -7.41
C VAL A 157 -22.19 10.27 -8.25
N GLY A 158 -23.05 11.25 -7.97
CA GLY A 158 -24.38 11.35 -8.50
C GLY A 158 -24.41 11.17 -10.00
N THR A 159 -25.39 10.40 -10.44
CA THR A 159 -26.02 10.50 -11.75
C THR A 159 -26.36 11.95 -12.07
N ASN A 160 -25.40 12.73 -12.56
CA ASN A 160 -25.67 13.91 -13.36
C ASN A 160 -25.97 13.45 -14.81
N GLU A 161 -27.02 12.65 -14.95
CA GLU A 161 -27.80 12.59 -16.18
C GLU A 161 -29.10 13.33 -15.86
N SER A 162 -29.13 14.64 -16.10
CA SER A 162 -30.37 15.40 -16.18
C SER A 162 -30.16 16.71 -16.92
N SER A 163 -30.78 16.78 -18.10
CA SER A 163 -31.10 17.94 -18.97
C SER A 163 -30.09 18.28 -20.07
#